data_AF-A0A973MDF1-F1
#
_entry.id   AF-A0A973MDF1-F1
#
_cell.length_a   1.000
_cell.length_b   1.000
_cell.length_c   1.000
_cell.angle_alpha   90.00
_cell.angle_beta   90.00
_cell.angle_gamma   90.00
#
_symmetry.space_group_name_H-M   'P 1'
#
loop_
_entity.id
_entity.type
_entity.pdbx_description
1 polymer ?
#
loop_
_entity_poly.entity_id
_entity_poly.type
_entity_poly.pdbx_seq_one_letter_code
_entity_poly.pdbx_strand_id
1 'polypeptide(L)'
;MALNTSAEAPLPVGEVSRLIGGWIDRLGAVWVEGQITQLSRRPGAGVVFLTLRDPSYDISVSVTCYRQVFDAVADVVSEGARVVVLAKPEWYAPRGQLSLRAAEIRPVGV
;
A
#
# COMPACT_ATOMS: atom_id res chain seq x y z
N MET A 1 -17.29 -18.51 -2.86
CA MET A 1 -17.20 -19.61 -3.84
C MET A 1 -16.12 -19.27 -4.86
N ALA A 2 -15.30 -20.25 -5.22
CA ALA A 2 -14.35 -20.12 -6.33
C ALA A 2 -15.11 -20.07 -7.66
N LEU A 3 -14.54 -19.40 -8.66
CA LEU A 3 -15.07 -19.39 -10.02
C LEU A 3 -14.67 -20.69 -10.73
N ASN A 4 -15.58 -21.26 -11.51
CA ASN A 4 -15.29 -22.40 -12.37
C ASN A 4 -14.88 -21.89 -13.75
N THR A 5 -13.63 -22.09 -14.13
CA THR A 5 -13.06 -21.65 -15.43
C THR A 5 -12.37 -22.82 -16.11
N SER A 6 -12.38 -22.85 -17.44
CA SER A 6 -11.61 -23.82 -18.24
C SER A 6 -10.87 -23.12 -19.38
N ALA A 7 -10.08 -23.87 -20.15
CA ALA A 7 -9.41 -23.32 -21.34
C ALA A 7 -10.42 -22.95 -22.44
N GLU A 8 -11.53 -23.66 -22.52
CA GLU A 8 -12.64 -23.42 -23.46
C GLU A 8 -13.57 -22.28 -23.00
N ALA A 9 -13.56 -21.95 -21.71
CA ALA A 9 -14.33 -20.88 -21.10
C ALA A 9 -13.45 -20.00 -20.17
N PRO A 10 -12.48 -19.25 -20.73
CA PRO A 10 -11.58 -18.41 -19.94
C PRO A 10 -12.27 -17.09 -19.52
N LEU A 11 -11.84 -16.54 -18.39
CA LEU A 11 -12.22 -15.18 -17.99
C LEU A 11 -11.30 -14.15 -18.64
N PRO A 12 -11.83 -12.99 -19.07
CA PRO A 12 -11.00 -11.86 -19.46
C PRO A 12 -10.09 -11.39 -18.31
N VAL A 13 -8.87 -10.98 -18.62
CA VAL A 13 -7.90 -10.46 -17.63
C VAL A 13 -8.48 -9.27 -16.84
N GLY A 14 -9.24 -8.41 -17.51
CA GLY A 14 -9.92 -7.28 -16.86
C GLY A 14 -10.94 -7.71 -15.81
N GLU A 15 -11.63 -8.83 -16.03
CA GLU A 15 -12.56 -9.39 -15.06
C GLU A 15 -11.82 -9.96 -13.84
N VAL A 16 -10.73 -10.70 -14.06
CA VAL A 16 -9.87 -11.20 -12.98
C VAL A 16 -9.30 -10.04 -12.16
N SER A 17 -8.80 -8.98 -12.81
CA SER A 17 -8.28 -7.79 -12.14
C SER A 17 -9.34 -7.09 -11.28
N ARG A 18 -10.57 -6.96 -11.79
CA ARG A 18 -11.71 -6.41 -11.03
C ARG A 18 -12.04 -7.27 -9.80
N LEU A 19 -12.01 -8.59 -9.95
CA LEU A 19 -12.27 -9.52 -8.84
C LEU A 19 -11.19 -9.44 -7.76
N ILE A 20 -9.91 -9.36 -8.14
CA ILE A 20 -8.79 -9.18 -7.22
C ILE A 20 -8.97 -7.88 -6.41
N GLY A 21 -9.24 -6.76 -7.09
CA GLY A 21 -9.51 -5.48 -6.43
C GLY A 21 -10.67 -5.58 -5.43
N GLY A 22 -11.78 -6.20 -5.84
CA GLY A 22 -12.93 -6.40 -4.98
C GLY A 22 -12.70 -7.36 -3.79
N TRP A 23 -11.69 -8.23 -3.84
CA TRP A 23 -11.27 -9.03 -2.68
C TRP A 23 -10.37 -8.22 -1.74
N ILE A 24 -9.41 -7.48 -2.29
CA ILE A 24 -8.50 -6.59 -1.55
C ILE A 24 -9.29 -5.53 -0.79
N ASP A 25 -10.29 -4.91 -1.44
CA ASP A 25 -11.13 -3.86 -0.86
C ASP A 25 -11.85 -4.31 0.43
N ARG A 26 -12.11 -5.62 0.58
CA ARG A 26 -12.81 -6.15 1.78
C ARG A 26 -11.98 -6.05 3.06
N LEU A 27 -10.66 -5.90 2.97
CA LEU A 27 -9.83 -5.69 4.16
C LEU A 27 -10.19 -4.37 4.85
N GLY A 28 -10.67 -3.38 4.09
CA GLY A 28 -11.00 -2.06 4.63
C GLY A 28 -9.77 -1.28 5.10
N ALA A 29 -10.00 -0.26 5.93
CA ALA A 29 -8.93 0.51 6.54
C ALA A 29 -8.36 -0.24 7.75
N VAL A 30 -7.03 -0.33 7.83
CA VAL A 30 -6.31 -1.05 8.89
C VAL A 30 -5.13 -0.22 9.40
N TRP A 31 -4.77 -0.43 10.66
CA TRP A 31 -3.52 0.07 11.22
C TRP A 31 -2.42 -0.96 11.00
N VAL A 32 -1.29 -0.52 10.46
CA VAL A 32 -0.10 -1.36 10.21
C VAL A 32 1.13 -0.69 10.81
N GLU A 33 1.94 -1.47 11.53
CA GLU A 33 3.27 -1.05 11.98
C GLU A 33 4.32 -1.57 11.01
N GLY A 34 5.34 -0.75 10.73
CA GLY A 34 6.49 -1.19 9.96
C GLY A 34 7.62 -0.18 9.97
N GLN A 35 8.78 -0.63 9.47
CA GLN A 35 9.91 0.23 9.23
C GLN A 35 9.91 0.72 7.79
N ILE A 36 10.13 2.02 7.58
CA ILE A 36 10.31 2.57 6.23
C ILE A 36 11.68 2.13 5.71
N THR A 37 11.71 1.33 4.66
CA THR A 37 12.97 0.89 4.02
C THR A 37 13.29 1.67 2.76
N GLN A 38 12.30 2.31 2.16
CA GLN A 38 12.47 3.19 0.99
C GLN A 38 11.48 4.35 1.09
N LEU A 39 11.94 5.55 0.76
CA LEU A 39 11.16 6.79 0.74
C LEU A 39 11.43 7.56 -0.56
N SER A 40 10.47 7.54 -1.48
CA SER A 40 10.54 8.28 -2.74
C SER A 40 9.65 9.52 -2.72
N ARG A 41 10.29 10.68 -2.50
CA ARG A 41 9.67 12.01 -2.56
C ARG A 41 10.18 12.78 -3.77
N ARG A 42 9.45 12.69 -4.89
CA ARG A 42 9.79 13.41 -6.12
C ARG A 42 9.30 14.87 -6.07
N PRO A 43 10.13 15.87 -6.43
CA PRO A 43 9.70 17.26 -6.56
C PRO A 43 8.51 17.40 -7.51
N GLY A 44 7.51 18.20 -7.15
CA GLY A 44 6.29 18.42 -7.94
C GLY A 44 5.29 17.26 -7.96
N ALA A 45 5.62 16.09 -7.39
CA ALA A 45 4.68 14.98 -7.31
C ALA A 45 3.76 15.11 -6.09
N GLY A 46 2.44 14.98 -6.32
CA GLY A 46 1.40 14.99 -5.28
C GLY A 46 1.34 13.72 -4.41
N VAL A 47 2.18 12.73 -4.69
CA VAL A 47 2.27 11.47 -3.95
C VAL A 47 3.71 11.15 -3.56
N VAL A 48 3.84 10.41 -2.47
CA VAL A 48 5.06 9.86 -1.88
C VAL A 48 4.92 8.36 -1.89
N PHE A 49 5.94 7.66 -2.38
CA PHE A 49 5.96 6.21 -2.31
C PHE A 49 6.86 5.78 -1.17
N LEU A 50 6.36 4.91 -0.30
CA LEU A 50 7.12 4.29 0.79
C LEU A 50 7.13 2.78 0.60
N THR A 51 8.12 2.13 1.17
CA THR A 51 8.08 0.67 1.41
C THR A 51 8.12 0.45 2.91
N LEU A 52 7.10 -0.22 3.45
CA LEU A 52 7.07 -0.67 4.85
C LEU A 52 7.52 -2.11 4.92
N ARG A 53 8.50 -2.39 5.79
CA ARG A 53 9.00 -3.73 6.09
C ARG A 53 8.60 -4.14 7.51
N ASP A 54 8.23 -5.40 7.65
CA ASP A 54 8.04 -6.01 8.96
C ASP A 54 9.42 -6.18 9.66
N PRO A 55 9.60 -5.74 10.91
CA PRO A 55 10.90 -5.84 11.59
C PRO A 55 11.28 -7.29 11.97
N SER A 56 10.31 -8.20 12.05
CA SER A 56 10.47 -9.59 12.47
C SER A 56 10.53 -10.57 11.28
N TYR A 57 9.95 -10.20 10.14
CA TYR A 57 9.83 -11.06 8.96
C TYR A 57 10.32 -10.38 7.68
N ASP A 58 10.78 -11.17 6.71
CA ASP A 58 11.17 -10.68 5.37
C ASP A 58 9.93 -10.39 4.50
N ILE A 59 9.08 -9.49 4.99
CA ILE A 59 7.82 -9.10 4.35
C ILE A 59 7.85 -7.60 4.16
N SER A 60 7.44 -7.14 2.97
CA SER A 60 7.37 -5.72 2.66
C SER A 60 6.14 -5.40 1.82
N VAL A 61 5.55 -4.24 2.08
CA VAL A 61 4.37 -3.76 1.36
C VAL A 61 4.62 -2.31 0.93
N SER A 62 4.28 -2.03 -0.33
CA SER A 62 4.35 -0.67 -0.85
C SER A 62 3.22 0.19 -0.26
N VAL A 63 3.53 1.45 0.03
CA VAL A 63 2.59 2.44 0.53
C VAL A 63 2.56 3.62 -0.42
N THR A 64 1.37 4.01 -0.85
CA THR A 64 1.15 5.27 -1.55
C THR A 64 0.61 6.28 -0.55
N CYS A 65 1.33 7.37 -0.34
CA CYS A 65 0.93 8.41 0.60
C CYS A 65 0.74 9.72 -0.15
N TYR A 66 -0.38 10.42 0.08
CA TYR A 66 -0.53 11.76 -0.47
C TYR A 66 0.51 12.70 0.16
N ARG A 67 1.05 13.62 -0.65
CA ARG A 67 2.03 14.61 -0.22
C ARG A 67 1.62 15.29 1.08
N GLN A 68 0.37 15.74 1.17
CA GLN A 68 -0.16 16.47 2.31
C GLN A 68 -0.21 15.63 3.61
N VAL A 69 -0.43 14.32 3.50
CA VAL A 69 -0.40 13.40 4.66
C VAL A 69 1.05 13.20 5.14
N PHE A 70 1.98 13.01 4.20
CA PHE A 70 3.39 12.84 4.55
C PHE A 70 4.03 14.11 5.11
N ASP A 71 3.69 15.28 4.56
CA ASP A 71 4.26 16.56 4.96
C ASP A 71 3.99 16.89 6.44
N ALA A 72 2.89 16.37 7.02
CA ALA A 72 2.59 16.51 8.44
C ALA A 72 3.59 15.81 9.38
N VAL A 73 4.37 14.85 8.88
CA VAL A 73 5.35 14.07 9.65
C VAL A 73 6.76 14.13 9.03
N ALA A 74 6.97 14.93 7.98
CA ALA A 74 8.19 14.91 7.18
C ALA A 74 9.45 15.30 7.95
N ASP A 75 9.32 16.08 9.03
CA ASP A 75 10.45 16.53 9.85
C ASP A 75 10.98 15.43 10.78
N VAL A 76 10.17 14.39 11.06
CA VAL A 76 10.49 13.33 12.04
C VAL A 76 10.48 11.93 11.43
N VAL A 77 10.09 11.78 10.17
CA VAL A 77 10.01 10.49 9.46
C VAL A 77 10.96 10.46 8.27
N SER A 78 11.89 9.51 8.29
CA SER A 78 12.87 9.24 7.23
C SER A 78 13.02 7.72 6.98
N GLU A 79 13.85 7.33 6.02
CA GLU A 79 14.23 5.92 5.86
C GLU A 79 14.87 5.39 7.15
N GLY A 80 14.47 4.21 7.59
CA GLY A 80 14.84 3.62 8.88
C GLY A 80 13.84 3.89 10.00
N ALA A 81 12.95 4.88 9.86
CA ALA A 81 11.97 5.18 10.89
C ALA A 81 10.93 4.06 11.03
N ARG A 82 10.56 3.76 12.29
CA ARG A 82 9.39 2.93 12.60
C ARG A 82 8.15 3.81 12.68
N VAL A 83 7.09 3.37 12.02
CA VAL A 83 5.84 4.11 11.92
C VAL A 83 4.65 3.19 12.09
N VAL A 84 3.56 3.75 12.60
CA VAL A 84 2.21 3.16 12.58
C VAL A 84 1.38 3.95 11.58
N VAL A 85 0.78 3.25 10.62
CA VAL A 85 0.06 3.85 9.49
C VAL A 85 -1.37 3.36 9.45
N LEU A 86 -2.34 4.28 9.42
CA LEU A 86 -3.70 3.96 9.02
C LEU A 86 -3.75 3.95 7.51
N ALA A 87 -4.04 2.80 6.91
CA ALA A 87 -4.09 2.69 5.46
C ALA A 87 -5.20 1.77 4.98
N LYS A 88 -5.67 2.03 3.76
CA LYS A 88 -6.56 1.13 3.03
C LYS A 88 -5.79 0.46 1.89
N PRO A 89 -5.83 -0.87 1.74
CA PRO A 89 -5.29 -1.53 0.56
C PRO A 89 -6.00 -1.10 -0.71
N GLU A 90 -5.23 -0.87 -1.77
CA GLU A 90 -5.73 -0.51 -3.09
C GLU A 90 -5.09 -1.35 -4.18
N TRP A 91 -5.89 -1.73 -5.17
CA TRP A 91 -5.44 -2.47 -6.34
C TRP A 91 -5.34 -1.55 -7.56
N TYR A 92 -4.13 -1.30 -8.01
CA TYR A 92 -3.89 -0.53 -9.22
C TYR A 92 -4.01 -1.42 -10.46
N ALA A 93 -5.24 -1.53 -10.97
CA ALA A 93 -5.61 -2.44 -12.06
C ALA A 93 -4.69 -2.36 -13.32
N PRO A 94 -4.23 -1.18 -13.79
CA PRO A 94 -3.39 -1.11 -14.99
C PRO A 94 -2.03 -1.83 -14.87
N ARG A 95 -1.50 -2.04 -13.65
CA ARG A 95 -0.23 -2.76 -13.44
C ARG A 95 -0.37 -4.00 -12.56
N GLY A 96 -1.59 -4.33 -12.12
CA GLY A 96 -1.82 -5.42 -11.18
C GLY A 96 -0.99 -5.30 -9.90
N GLN A 97 -0.93 -4.08 -9.33
CA GLN A 97 -0.09 -3.80 -8.17
C GLN A 97 -0.97 -3.52 -6.93
N LEU A 98 -0.65 -4.20 -5.83
CA LEU A 98 -1.18 -3.90 -4.51
C LEU A 98 -0.32 -2.84 -3.83
N SER A 99 -0.97 -1.83 -3.27
CA SER A 99 -0.34 -0.88 -2.33
C SER A 99 -1.29 -0.57 -1.18
N LEU A 100 -0.76 -0.02 -0.09
CA LEU A 100 -1.55 0.56 0.98
C LEU A 100 -1.63 2.07 0.75
N ARG A 101 -2.83 2.64 0.61
CA ARG A 101 -3.00 4.09 0.60
C ARG A 101 -3.04 4.61 2.04
N ALA A 102 -2.02 5.37 2.42
CA ALA A 102 -1.94 5.97 3.76
C ALA A 102 -2.94 7.11 3.91
N ALA A 103 -3.72 7.06 4.99
CA ALA A 103 -4.59 8.13 5.46
C ALA A 103 -3.94 8.92 6.62
N GLU A 104 -3.15 8.23 7.44
CA GLU A 104 -2.46 8.81 8.59
C GLU A 104 -1.15 8.07 8.84
N ILE A 105 -0.09 8.79 9.23
CA ILE A 105 1.21 8.22 9.60
C ILE A 105 1.55 8.75 10.99
N ARG A 106 1.99 7.88 11.89
CA ARG A 106 2.46 8.20 13.23
C ARG A 106 3.87 7.65 13.44
N PRO A 107 4.88 8.48 13.74
CA PRO A 107 6.21 7.98 14.12
C PRO A 107 6.14 7.23 15.45
N VAL A 108 6.95 6.19 15.59
CA VAL A 108 7.10 5.41 16.82
C VAL A 108 8.43 5.76 17.48
N GLY A 109 8.39 6.12 18.76
CA GLY A 109 9.61 6.37 19.56
C GLY A 109 10.29 7.72 19.30
N VAL A 110 9.53 8.73 18.83
CA VAL A 110 9.92 10.14 18.87
C VAL A 110 9.97 10.68 20.30
#